data_AF-A0A1Q8RB85-F1
#
_entry.id   AF-A0A1Q8RB85-F1
#
_cell.length_a   1.000
_cell.length_b   1.000
_cell.length_c   1.000
_cell.angle_alpha   90.00
_cell.angle_beta   90.00
_cell.angle_gamma   90.00
#
_symmetry.space_group_name_H-M   'P 1'
#
loop_
_entity.id
_entity.type
_entity.pdbx_description
1 polymer ?
#
loop_
_entity_poly.entity_id
_entity_poly.type
_entity_poly.pdbx_seq_one_letter_code
_entity_poly.pdbx_strand_id
1 'polypeptide(L)'
;MSATANVGFGLGTGSSDSRPASLSPLTACTMLVIYTAVYVLPLYISPASRPSPTLSRDDPRVIRTRITSVLFSTLSCSGLTYLILARLPNDALPIRPLHAMGYWPIGLAESAACLLLTAILFAAPLYEALLIDGLWEDWRVLGPLVCVWTEWTSWRNIVMGPLTEEMLFRSASVPLLLCARMSLTQTIFLSPVIFGLAHVHHFYEFRITHPKVPLVAAVARSVLQFGYTSLFGAYATFLYLRSGSLLAIVLVHAFCNSMGLPRFWGSVEPHWRFMS
;
A
#
# COMPACT_ATOMS: atom_id res chain seq x y z
N MET A 1 26.27 -27.24 1.23
CA MET A 1 26.56 -26.27 0.15
C MET A 1 25.36 -25.34 0.05
N SER A 2 25.57 -24.07 0.40
CA SER A 2 24.54 -23.06 0.60
C SER A 2 23.88 -22.67 -0.72
N ALA A 3 22.58 -22.92 -0.86
CA ALA A 3 21.77 -22.38 -1.94
C ALA A 3 21.27 -21.00 -1.51
N THR A 4 22.01 -19.96 -1.84
CA THR A 4 21.49 -18.60 -1.87
C THR A 4 20.46 -18.53 -3.00
N ALA A 5 19.19 -18.82 -2.69
CA ALA A 5 18.09 -18.56 -3.59
C ALA A 5 18.00 -17.04 -3.76
N ASN A 6 18.39 -16.53 -4.93
CA ASN A 6 18.06 -15.18 -5.35
C ASN A 6 16.54 -15.17 -5.61
N VAL A 7 15.74 -14.86 -4.58
CA VAL A 7 14.27 -14.84 -4.64
C VAL A 7 13.73 -13.55 -5.26
N GLY A 8 14.57 -12.53 -5.46
CA GLY A 8 14.17 -11.30 -6.16
C GLY A 8 13.99 -11.51 -7.66
N PHE A 9 13.11 -10.72 -8.29
CA PHE A 9 13.10 -10.55 -9.74
C PHE A 9 14.54 -10.20 -10.15
N GLY A 10 15.20 -11.10 -10.90
CA GLY A 10 16.61 -10.95 -11.25
C GLY A 10 16.87 -9.55 -11.79
N LEU A 11 17.65 -8.75 -11.05
CA LEU A 11 18.14 -7.45 -11.50
C LEU A 11 19.21 -7.69 -12.58
N GLY A 12 18.77 -8.18 -13.73
CA GLY A 12 19.58 -8.34 -14.92
C GLY A 12 19.63 -7.02 -15.68
N THR A 13 20.84 -6.48 -15.80
CA THR A 13 21.18 -5.41 -16.74
C THR A 13 20.74 -5.80 -18.15
N GLY A 14 20.15 -4.84 -18.87
CA GLY A 14 19.46 -5.05 -20.13
C GLY A 14 20.17 -5.97 -21.12
N SER A 15 19.57 -7.12 -21.36
CA SER A 15 19.67 -7.77 -22.66
C SER A 15 18.50 -7.28 -23.50
N SER A 16 18.80 -6.81 -24.71
CA SER A 16 17.82 -6.47 -25.73
C SER A 16 17.13 -7.75 -26.20
N ASP A 17 16.19 -8.26 -25.40
CA ASP A 17 15.36 -9.38 -25.79
C ASP A 17 14.37 -8.86 -26.86
N SER A 18 14.68 -9.14 -28.12
CA SER A 18 13.99 -8.64 -29.32
C SER A 18 12.58 -9.21 -29.52
N ARG A 19 12.02 -9.87 -28.50
CA ARG A 19 10.67 -10.42 -28.54
C ARG A 19 9.63 -9.34 -28.21
N PRO A 20 8.46 -9.36 -28.88
CA PRO A 20 7.38 -8.44 -28.56
C PRO A 20 6.91 -8.66 -27.11
N ALA A 21 6.61 -7.56 -26.42
CA ALA A 21 6.02 -7.64 -25.07
C ALA A 21 4.69 -8.41 -25.11
N SER A 22 4.45 -9.24 -24.11
CA SER A 22 3.23 -10.05 -24.04
C SER A 22 1.98 -9.22 -23.70
N LEU A 23 2.19 -8.03 -23.15
CA LEU A 23 1.19 -6.98 -22.93
C LEU A 23 1.73 -5.67 -23.48
N SER A 24 0.87 -4.83 -24.07
CA SER A 24 1.31 -3.48 -24.44
C SER A 24 1.44 -2.60 -23.18
N PRO A 25 2.44 -1.69 -23.10
CA PRO A 25 2.56 -0.77 -21.97
C PRO A 25 1.31 0.08 -21.75
N LEU A 26 0.63 0.49 -22.82
CA LEU A 26 -0.62 1.23 -22.75
C LEU A 26 -1.73 0.40 -22.09
N THR A 27 -1.85 -0.88 -22.46
CA THR A 27 -2.83 -1.80 -21.85
C THR A 27 -2.56 -1.96 -20.36
N ALA A 28 -1.31 -2.18 -19.96
CA ALA A 28 -0.94 -2.32 -18.54
C ALA A 28 -1.27 -1.04 -17.76
N CYS A 29 -0.86 0.14 -18.25
CA CYS A 29 -1.18 1.41 -17.60
C CYS A 29 -2.70 1.65 -17.51
N THR A 30 -3.46 1.31 -18.55
CA THR A 30 -4.92 1.42 -18.57
C THR A 30 -5.55 0.50 -17.52
N MET A 31 -5.06 -0.73 -17.38
CA MET A 31 -5.51 -1.66 -16.33
C MET A 31 -5.27 -1.10 -14.93
N LEU A 32 -4.11 -0.49 -14.67
CA LEU A 32 -3.82 0.14 -13.38
C LEU A 32 -4.80 1.27 -13.05
N VAL A 33 -5.13 2.11 -14.04
CA VAL A 33 -6.13 3.17 -13.89
C VAL A 33 -7.52 2.58 -13.61
N ILE A 34 -7.91 1.54 -14.35
CA ILE A 34 -9.19 0.85 -14.13
C ILE A 34 -9.23 0.21 -12.75
N TYR A 35 -8.17 -0.46 -12.31
CA TYR A 35 -8.07 -1.07 -10.97
C TYR A 35 -8.22 -0.01 -9.87
N THR A 36 -7.58 1.13 -10.06
CA THR A 36 -7.71 2.28 -9.14
C THR A 36 -9.16 2.76 -9.07
N ALA A 37 -9.83 2.92 -10.22
CA ALA A 37 -11.24 3.32 -10.25
C ALA A 37 -12.16 2.28 -9.59
N VAL A 38 -11.95 0.99 -9.86
CA VAL A 38 -12.71 -0.13 -9.29
C VAL A 38 -12.53 -0.22 -7.77
N TYR A 39 -11.36 0.14 -7.26
CA TYR A 39 -11.07 0.20 -5.83
C TYR A 39 -11.72 1.41 -5.14
N VAL A 40 -11.63 2.60 -5.76
CA VAL A 40 -12.06 3.86 -5.14
C VAL A 40 -13.56 4.13 -5.31
N LEU A 41 -14.12 3.88 -6.49
CA LEU A 41 -15.51 4.25 -6.83
C LEU A 41 -16.57 3.65 -5.89
N PRO A 42 -16.47 2.38 -5.44
CA PRO A 42 -17.45 1.80 -4.53
C PRO A 42 -17.59 2.55 -3.19
N LEU A 43 -16.55 3.27 -2.75
CA LEU A 43 -16.58 4.10 -1.53
C LEU A 43 -17.63 5.23 -1.62
N TYR A 44 -17.99 5.63 -2.85
CA TYR A 44 -18.86 6.77 -3.14
C TYR A 44 -20.25 6.40 -3.61
N ILE A 45 -20.44 5.16 -4.08
CA ILE A 45 -21.74 4.68 -4.59
C ILE A 45 -22.68 4.34 -3.44
N SER A 46 -22.20 3.67 -2.40
CA SER A 46 -23.05 3.20 -1.31
C SER A 46 -23.41 4.34 -0.34
N PRO A 47 -24.71 4.61 -0.08
CA PRO A 47 -25.12 5.59 0.93
C PRO A 47 -24.60 5.26 2.33
N ALA A 48 -24.32 3.98 2.61
CA ALA A 48 -23.81 3.53 3.90
C ALA A 48 -22.33 3.88 4.13
N SER A 49 -21.57 4.26 3.10
CA SER A 49 -20.15 4.62 3.22
C SER A 49 -19.78 5.97 2.61
N ARG A 50 -20.66 6.57 1.80
CA ARG A 50 -20.41 7.83 1.12
C ARG A 50 -20.12 8.94 2.13
N PRO A 51 -19.06 9.75 1.93
CA PRO A 51 -18.78 10.88 2.80
C PRO A 51 -19.95 11.84 2.88
N SER A 52 -20.33 12.22 4.09
CA SER A 52 -21.32 13.25 4.36
C SER A 52 -20.89 14.08 5.58
N PRO A 53 -21.44 15.30 5.77
CA PRO A 53 -21.14 16.10 6.95
C PRO A 53 -21.63 15.48 8.26
N THR A 54 -22.59 14.55 8.19
CA THR A 54 -23.28 13.98 9.36
C THR A 54 -22.84 12.55 9.67
N LEU A 55 -22.15 11.88 8.75
CA LEU A 55 -21.69 10.51 8.90
C LEU A 55 -20.16 10.50 9.04
N SER A 56 -19.69 10.15 10.24
CA SER A 56 -18.26 10.03 10.48
C SER A 56 -17.66 8.86 9.70
N ARG A 57 -16.49 9.09 9.08
CA ARG A 57 -15.68 8.04 8.44
C ARG A 57 -15.23 6.97 9.45
N ASP A 58 -15.12 7.33 10.72
CA ASP A 58 -14.64 6.45 11.78
C ASP A 58 -15.78 5.69 12.49
N ASP A 59 -17.03 5.83 12.02
CA ASP A 59 -18.13 4.98 12.47
C ASP A 59 -17.85 3.51 12.08
N PRO A 60 -17.93 2.54 13.03
CA PRO A 60 -17.69 1.13 12.76
C PRO A 60 -18.50 0.55 11.60
N ARG A 61 -19.73 1.01 11.38
CA ARG A 61 -20.58 0.55 10.26
C ARG A 61 -20.00 1.01 8.93
N VAL A 62 -19.58 2.27 8.85
CA VAL A 62 -18.92 2.85 7.66
C VAL A 62 -17.61 2.11 7.37
N ILE A 63 -16.79 1.88 8.41
CA ILE A 63 -15.53 1.14 8.27
C ILE A 63 -15.78 -0.24 7.69
N ARG A 64 -16.71 -1.02 8.27
CA ARG A 64 -17.06 -2.36 7.78
C ARG A 64 -17.53 -2.35 6.34
N THR A 65 -18.47 -1.47 5.98
CA THR A 65 -18.98 -1.37 4.61
C THR A 65 -17.87 -1.04 3.62
N ARG A 66 -17.02 -0.07 3.94
CA ARG A 66 -15.87 0.31 3.09
C ARG A 66 -14.90 -0.85 2.92
N ILE A 67 -14.53 -1.53 4.02
CA ILE A 67 -13.60 -2.66 3.98
C ILE A 67 -14.15 -3.81 3.16
N THR A 68 -15.42 -4.20 3.35
CA THR A 68 -16.03 -5.28 2.55
C THR A 68 -16.03 -4.93 1.06
N SER A 69 -16.40 -3.69 0.72
CA SER A 69 -16.44 -3.23 -0.66
C SER A 69 -15.06 -3.22 -1.31
N VAL A 70 -14.07 -2.68 -0.60
CA VAL A 70 -12.69 -2.58 -1.06
C VAL A 70 -12.06 -3.96 -1.18
N LEU A 71 -12.28 -4.85 -0.22
CA LEU A 71 -11.77 -6.22 -0.25
C LEU A 71 -12.33 -6.99 -1.45
N PHE A 72 -13.64 -6.90 -1.70
CA PHE A 72 -14.25 -7.53 -2.88
C PHE A 72 -13.66 -7.00 -4.20
N SER A 73 -13.51 -5.69 -4.32
CA SER A 73 -12.92 -5.07 -5.52
C SER A 73 -11.46 -5.51 -5.73
N THR A 74 -10.67 -5.56 -4.65
CA THR A 74 -9.25 -5.95 -4.66
C THR A 74 -9.09 -7.42 -5.03
N LEU A 75 -9.86 -8.32 -4.41
CA LEU A 75 -9.85 -9.75 -4.74
C LEU A 75 -10.24 -9.99 -6.20
N SER A 76 -11.20 -9.22 -6.73
CA SER A 76 -11.60 -9.29 -8.13
C SER A 76 -10.47 -8.87 -9.07
N CYS A 77 -9.79 -7.76 -8.78
CA CYS A 77 -8.63 -7.28 -9.54
C CYS A 77 -7.44 -8.26 -9.47
N SER A 78 -7.13 -8.79 -8.29
CA SER A 78 -6.09 -9.82 -8.10
C SER A 78 -6.44 -11.09 -8.86
N GLY A 79 -7.68 -11.55 -8.79
CA GLY A 79 -8.15 -12.72 -9.54
C GLY A 79 -8.03 -12.52 -11.06
N LEU A 80 -8.44 -11.34 -11.56
CA LEU A 80 -8.28 -11.00 -12.97
C LEU A 80 -6.80 -10.97 -13.40
N THR A 81 -5.92 -10.38 -12.59
CA THR A 81 -4.48 -10.38 -12.86
C THR A 81 -3.95 -11.81 -12.91
N TYR A 82 -4.31 -12.65 -11.93
CA TYR A 82 -3.92 -14.06 -11.92
C TYR A 82 -4.36 -14.78 -13.20
N LEU A 83 -5.61 -14.58 -13.64
CA LEU A 83 -6.12 -15.16 -14.88
C LEU A 83 -5.37 -14.65 -16.11
N ILE A 84 -5.04 -13.35 -16.18
CA ILE A 84 -4.23 -12.79 -17.26
C ILE A 84 -2.87 -13.49 -17.28
N LEU A 85 -2.15 -13.48 -16.16
CA LEU A 85 -0.81 -14.08 -16.04
C LEU A 85 -0.80 -15.58 -16.35
N ALA A 86 -1.83 -16.33 -15.92
CA ALA A 86 -1.94 -17.76 -16.16
C ALA A 86 -2.26 -18.11 -17.62
N ARG A 87 -2.77 -17.15 -18.41
CA ARG A 87 -3.08 -17.33 -19.85
C ARG A 87 -1.97 -16.81 -20.76
N LEU A 88 -0.99 -16.10 -20.23
CA LEU A 88 0.18 -15.67 -21.02
C LEU A 88 1.06 -16.87 -21.37
N PRO A 89 1.79 -16.81 -22.50
CA PRO A 89 2.80 -17.82 -22.83
C PRO A 89 3.81 -17.98 -21.68
N ASN A 90 4.30 -19.21 -21.44
CA ASN A 90 5.24 -19.50 -20.35
C ASN A 90 6.54 -18.66 -20.42
N ASP A 91 6.86 -18.10 -21.59
CA ASP A 91 8.04 -17.26 -21.81
C ASP A 91 7.80 -15.78 -21.44
N ALA A 92 6.56 -15.38 -21.13
CA ALA A 92 6.21 -14.00 -20.82
C ALA A 92 6.78 -13.54 -19.47
N LEU A 93 6.77 -14.44 -18.47
CA LEU A 93 7.40 -14.28 -17.18
C LEU A 93 8.07 -15.60 -16.82
N PRO A 94 9.36 -15.61 -16.45
CA PRO A 94 10.08 -16.84 -16.08
C PRO A 94 9.66 -17.40 -14.71
N ILE A 95 8.58 -16.88 -14.12
CA ILE A 95 8.09 -17.20 -12.78
C ILE A 95 6.59 -17.46 -12.82
N ARG A 96 6.11 -18.31 -11.91
CA ARG A 96 4.68 -18.66 -11.81
C ARG A 96 3.85 -17.43 -11.42
N PRO A 97 2.58 -17.32 -11.86
CA PRO A 97 1.71 -16.19 -11.54
C PRO A 97 1.63 -15.84 -10.05
N LEU A 98 1.46 -16.82 -9.16
CA LEU A 98 1.40 -16.58 -7.71
C LEU A 98 2.71 -16.01 -7.15
N HIS A 99 3.84 -16.37 -7.74
CA HIS A 99 5.14 -15.83 -7.37
C HIS A 99 5.34 -14.42 -7.92
N ALA A 100 4.93 -14.18 -9.18
CA ALA A 100 4.95 -12.84 -9.74
C ALA A 100 4.11 -11.86 -8.90
N MET A 101 2.95 -12.30 -8.41
CA MET A 101 2.06 -11.53 -7.54
C MET A 101 2.53 -11.48 -6.08
N GLY A 102 3.58 -12.21 -5.72
CA GLY A 102 4.15 -12.23 -4.36
C GLY A 102 3.29 -12.92 -3.30
N TYR A 103 2.31 -13.74 -3.71
CA TYR A 103 1.54 -14.58 -2.79
C TYR A 103 2.31 -15.84 -2.37
N TRP A 104 3.25 -16.30 -3.21
CA TRP A 104 4.06 -17.48 -2.93
C TRP A 104 5.48 -17.40 -3.52
N PRO A 105 6.55 -17.61 -2.74
CA PRO A 105 6.56 -17.94 -1.31
C PRO A 105 6.14 -16.75 -0.44
N ILE A 106 5.77 -17.03 0.82
CA ILE A 106 5.36 -15.99 1.77
C ILE A 106 6.54 -15.05 2.12
N GLY A 107 7.77 -15.55 2.10
CA GLY A 107 8.98 -14.75 2.26
C GLY A 107 9.16 -14.15 3.67
N LEU A 108 9.22 -15.00 4.71
CA LEU A 108 9.37 -14.54 6.10
C LEU A 108 10.72 -13.86 6.36
N ALA A 109 11.80 -14.40 5.79
CA ALA A 109 13.13 -13.81 5.94
C ALA A 109 13.23 -12.46 5.23
N GLU A 110 12.66 -12.37 4.03
CA GLU A 110 12.55 -11.15 3.24
C GLU A 110 11.68 -10.11 3.98
N SER A 111 10.58 -10.55 4.60
CA SER A 111 9.72 -9.70 5.43
C SER A 111 10.50 -9.10 6.60
N ALA A 112 11.26 -9.91 7.33
CA ALA A 112 12.11 -9.44 8.43
C ALA A 112 13.19 -8.47 7.94
N ALA A 113 13.83 -8.75 6.81
CA ALA A 113 14.85 -7.87 6.22
C ALA A 113 14.27 -6.52 5.77
N CYS A 114 13.11 -6.52 5.10
CA CYS A 114 12.41 -5.31 4.68
C CYS A 114 11.94 -4.47 5.88
N LEU A 115 11.42 -5.12 6.92
CA LEU A 115 11.03 -4.45 8.16
C LEU A 115 12.24 -3.84 8.88
N LEU A 116 13.35 -4.58 8.99
CA LEU A 116 14.58 -4.08 9.61
C LEU A 116 15.12 -2.85 8.86
N LEU A 117 15.18 -2.90 7.53
CA LEU A 117 15.59 -1.76 6.71
C LEU A 117 14.69 -0.55 6.95
N THR A 118 13.38 -0.76 7.01
CA THR A 118 12.41 0.31 7.27
C THR A 118 12.54 0.86 8.70
N ALA A 119 12.75 0.00 9.69
CA ALA A 119 12.99 0.41 11.07
C ALA A 119 14.26 1.25 11.21
N ILE A 120 15.33 0.93 10.46
CA ILE A 120 16.56 1.74 10.40
C ILE A 120 16.26 3.10 9.77
N LEU A 121 15.51 3.15 8.67
CA LEU A 121 15.10 4.39 8.03
C LEU A 121 14.27 5.28 8.98
N PHE A 122 13.46 4.65 9.83
CA PHE A 122 12.62 5.29 10.84
C PHE A 122 13.27 5.29 12.25
N ALA A 123 14.60 5.15 12.36
CA ALA A 123 15.25 5.00 13.67
C ALA A 123 14.93 6.17 14.63
N ALA A 124 14.89 7.40 14.12
CA ALA A 124 14.56 8.58 14.92
C ALA A 124 13.11 8.58 15.44
N PRO A 125 12.05 8.50 14.59
CA PRO A 125 10.67 8.43 15.09
C PRO A 125 10.40 7.15 15.91
N LEU A 126 11.08 6.04 15.61
CA LEU A 126 10.97 4.82 16.40
C LEU A 126 11.56 4.99 17.81
N TYR A 127 12.71 5.66 17.93
CA TYR A 127 13.30 6.02 19.21
C TYR A 127 12.37 6.94 20.03
N GLU A 128 11.84 7.98 19.38
CA GLU A 128 10.88 8.90 20.00
C GLU A 128 9.65 8.15 20.50
N ALA A 129 9.03 7.32 19.65
CA ALA A 129 7.83 6.56 20.02
C ALA A 129 8.08 5.59 21.19
N LEU A 130 9.14 4.77 21.11
CA LEU A 130 9.41 3.73 22.11
C LEU A 130 9.85 4.28 23.46
N LEU A 131 10.75 5.27 23.47
CA LEU A 131 11.43 5.70 24.69
C LEU A 131 10.92 7.04 25.22
N ILE A 132 10.55 7.99 24.35
CA ILE A 132 10.08 9.32 24.78
C ILE A 132 8.57 9.31 25.00
N ASP A 133 7.82 8.76 24.05
CA ASP A 133 6.36 8.66 24.14
C ASP A 133 5.90 7.46 24.99
N GLY A 134 6.82 6.60 25.43
CA GLY A 134 6.55 5.51 26.37
C GLY A 134 5.86 4.29 25.77
N LEU A 135 5.83 4.15 24.44
CA LEU A 135 5.19 3.02 23.75
C LEU A 135 5.76 1.66 24.19
N TRP A 136 7.00 1.63 24.68
CA TRP A 136 7.57 0.41 25.27
C TRP A 136 6.73 -0.15 26.42
N GLU A 137 6.17 0.70 27.28
CA GLU A 137 5.32 0.25 28.39
C GLU A 137 4.00 -0.34 27.89
N ASP A 138 3.41 0.25 26.86
CA ASP A 138 2.19 -0.27 26.22
C ASP A 138 2.44 -1.65 25.59
N TRP A 139 3.62 -1.86 24.99
CA TRP A 139 4.01 -3.16 24.42
C TRP A 139 4.19 -4.25 25.48
N ARG A 140 4.57 -3.92 26.73
CA ARG A 140 4.70 -4.93 27.80
C ARG A 140 3.38 -5.62 28.12
N VAL A 141 2.27 -4.92 27.93
CA VAL A 141 0.90 -5.45 28.09
C VAL A 141 0.23 -5.76 26.75
N LEU A 142 0.98 -5.68 25.64
CA LEU A 142 0.51 -5.85 24.27
C LEU A 142 -0.65 -4.90 23.90
N GLY A 143 -0.72 -3.73 24.54
CA GLY A 143 -1.77 -2.72 24.34
C GLY A 143 -2.01 -2.37 22.86
N PRO A 144 -0.96 -2.09 22.06
CA PRO A 144 -1.13 -1.80 20.63
C PRO A 144 -1.76 -2.97 19.86
N LEU A 145 -1.43 -4.22 20.20
CA LEU A 145 -2.05 -5.39 19.57
C LEU A 145 -3.52 -5.52 19.96
N VAL A 146 -3.84 -5.33 21.24
CA VAL A 146 -5.23 -5.36 21.71
C VAL A 146 -6.05 -4.31 20.96
N CYS A 147 -5.55 -3.07 20.88
CA CYS A 147 -6.19 -1.97 20.15
C CYS A 147 -6.48 -2.32 18.68
N VAL A 148 -5.52 -2.94 17.97
CA VAL A 148 -5.73 -3.40 16.58
C VAL A 148 -6.88 -4.42 16.47
N TRP A 149 -7.15 -5.21 17.50
CA TRP A 149 -8.23 -6.21 17.48
C TRP A 149 -9.55 -5.74 18.07
N THR A 150 -9.53 -4.71 18.92
CA THR A 150 -10.73 -4.16 19.58
C THR A 150 -11.30 -2.94 18.87
N GLU A 151 -10.47 -2.14 18.19
CA GLU A 151 -10.87 -0.90 17.55
C GLU A 151 -10.89 -0.98 16.02
N TRP A 152 -12.03 -0.62 15.44
CA TRP A 152 -12.23 -0.66 13.98
C TRP A 152 -11.32 0.30 13.21
N THR A 153 -11.00 1.45 13.79
CA THR A 153 -10.09 2.46 13.21
C THR A 153 -8.66 1.91 13.13
N SER A 154 -8.17 1.34 14.22
CA SER A 154 -6.84 0.74 14.32
C SER A 154 -6.71 -0.49 13.43
N TRP A 155 -7.71 -1.39 13.45
CA TRP A 155 -7.79 -2.52 12.54
C TRP A 155 -7.75 -2.11 11.06
N ARG A 156 -8.55 -1.09 10.69
CA ARG A 156 -8.55 -0.53 9.33
C ARG A 156 -7.18 0.02 8.95
N ASN A 157 -6.56 0.83 9.81
CA ASN A 157 -5.34 1.56 9.48
C ASN A 157 -4.09 0.67 9.46
N ILE A 158 -4.03 -0.36 10.31
CA ILE A 158 -2.84 -1.21 10.49
C ILE A 158 -2.94 -2.53 9.74
N VAL A 159 -4.14 -3.07 9.52
CA VAL A 159 -4.34 -4.38 8.88
C VAL A 159 -4.94 -4.22 7.49
N MET A 160 -6.19 -3.74 7.41
CA MET A 160 -6.95 -3.85 6.16
C MET A 160 -6.57 -2.84 5.08
N GLY A 161 -6.23 -1.61 5.45
CA GLY A 161 -5.69 -0.61 4.54
C GLY A 161 -4.43 -1.12 3.87
N PRO A 162 -3.34 -1.39 4.64
CA PRO A 162 -2.11 -1.97 4.13
C PRO A 162 -2.33 -3.22 3.27
N LEU A 163 -3.13 -4.18 3.75
CA LEU A 163 -3.39 -5.41 3.01
C LEU A 163 -4.03 -5.15 1.64
N THR A 164 -5.13 -4.41 1.61
CA THR A 164 -5.89 -4.22 0.37
C THR A 164 -5.18 -3.31 -0.62
N GLU A 165 -4.49 -2.27 -0.14
CA GLU A 165 -3.70 -1.39 -0.98
C GLU A 165 -2.51 -2.12 -1.61
N GLU A 166 -1.73 -2.87 -0.84
CA GLU A 166 -0.58 -3.59 -1.38
C GLU A 166 -1.00 -4.75 -2.31
N MET A 167 -2.11 -5.43 -2.00
CA MET A 167 -2.69 -6.42 -2.92
C MET A 167 -3.04 -5.81 -4.28
N LEU A 168 -3.66 -4.63 -4.31
CA LEU A 168 -4.05 -3.99 -5.56
C LEU A 168 -2.84 -3.39 -6.30
N PHE A 169 -2.09 -2.53 -5.62
CA PHE A 169 -1.08 -1.69 -6.28
C PHE A 169 0.26 -2.40 -6.47
N ARG A 170 0.54 -3.48 -5.73
CA ARG A 170 1.77 -4.27 -5.89
C ARG A 170 1.43 -5.61 -6.49
N SER A 171 0.69 -6.46 -5.78
CA SER A 171 0.41 -7.83 -6.26
C SER A 171 -0.38 -7.90 -7.57
N ALA A 172 -1.40 -7.06 -7.76
CA ALA A 172 -2.19 -7.07 -9.00
C ALA A 172 -1.57 -6.20 -10.10
N SER A 173 -0.96 -5.06 -9.74
CA SER A 173 -0.53 -4.06 -10.72
C SER A 173 0.90 -4.24 -11.23
N VAL A 174 1.87 -4.50 -10.34
CA VAL A 174 3.31 -4.55 -10.72
C VAL A 174 3.60 -5.67 -11.73
N PRO A 175 3.05 -6.90 -11.59
CA PRO A 175 3.29 -7.97 -12.57
C PRO A 175 2.84 -7.60 -13.99
N LEU A 176 1.76 -6.83 -14.15
CA LEU A 176 1.28 -6.38 -15.46
C LEU A 176 2.28 -5.43 -16.14
N LEU A 177 2.91 -4.54 -15.37
CA LEU A 177 3.97 -3.65 -15.87
C LEU A 177 5.22 -4.44 -16.28
N LEU A 178 5.56 -5.48 -15.52
CA LEU A 178 6.67 -6.38 -15.85
C LEU A 178 6.40 -7.18 -17.13
N CYS A 179 5.18 -7.71 -17.31
CA CYS A 179 4.77 -8.37 -18.56
C CYS A 179 4.79 -7.43 -19.78
N ALA A 180 4.57 -6.13 -19.53
CA ALA A 180 4.69 -5.09 -20.55
C ALA A 180 6.14 -4.68 -20.84
N ARG A 181 7.13 -5.35 -20.22
CA ARG A 181 8.57 -5.09 -20.35
C ARG A 181 8.95 -3.63 -20.02
N MET A 182 8.20 -3.02 -19.09
CA MET A 182 8.58 -1.72 -18.56
C MET A 182 9.88 -1.85 -17.76
N SER A 183 10.79 -0.89 -17.94
CA SER A 183 12.05 -0.88 -17.19
C SER A 183 11.79 -0.83 -15.68
N LEU A 184 12.75 -1.31 -14.88
CA LEU A 184 12.65 -1.25 -13.42
C LEU A 184 12.40 0.18 -12.92
N THR A 185 13.09 1.16 -13.50
CA THR A 185 12.90 2.58 -13.19
C THR A 185 11.46 3.03 -13.49
N GLN A 186 10.91 2.68 -14.64
CA GLN A 186 9.52 3.00 -14.96
C GLN A 186 8.55 2.33 -13.98
N THR A 187 8.74 1.06 -13.66
CA THR A 187 7.88 0.34 -12.71
C THR A 187 7.93 0.96 -11.31
N ILE A 188 9.13 1.32 -10.83
CA ILE A 188 9.36 1.91 -9.51
C ILE A 188 8.81 3.33 -9.40
N PHE A 189 8.75 4.12 -10.48
CA PHE A 189 8.31 5.51 -10.40
C PHE A 189 6.94 5.81 -11.03
N LEU A 190 6.43 4.97 -11.94
CA LEU A 190 5.11 5.17 -12.56
C LEU A 190 3.96 4.60 -11.72
N SER A 191 4.09 3.36 -11.25
CA SER A 191 3.05 2.73 -10.43
C SER A 191 2.72 3.53 -9.16
N PRO A 192 3.69 4.15 -8.47
CA PRO A 192 3.41 4.94 -7.27
C PRO A 192 2.74 6.28 -7.53
N VAL A 193 2.88 6.83 -8.73
CA VAL A 193 2.12 8.01 -9.13
C VAL A 193 0.64 7.66 -9.23
N ILE A 194 0.29 6.52 -9.83
CA ILE A 194 -1.09 6.04 -9.88
C ILE A 194 -1.63 5.75 -8.46
N PHE A 195 -0.81 5.13 -7.61
CA PHE A 195 -1.12 4.92 -6.20
C PHE A 195 -1.37 6.23 -5.43
N GLY A 196 -0.53 7.24 -5.64
CA GLY A 196 -0.71 8.57 -5.04
C GLY A 196 -1.97 9.26 -5.56
N LEU A 197 -2.25 9.19 -6.87
CA LEU A 197 -3.46 9.74 -7.47
C LEU A 197 -4.73 9.10 -6.90
N ALA A 198 -4.70 7.80 -6.59
CA ALA A 198 -5.81 7.13 -5.93
C ALA A 198 -6.21 7.83 -4.63
N HIS A 199 -5.25 8.40 -3.89
CA HIS A 199 -5.48 9.07 -2.61
C HIS A 199 -5.99 10.51 -2.73
N VAL A 200 -5.96 11.11 -3.92
CA VAL A 200 -6.50 12.46 -4.16
C VAL A 200 -8.01 12.50 -3.88
N HIS A 201 -8.71 11.36 -3.92
CA HIS A 201 -10.12 11.27 -3.49
C HIS A 201 -10.34 11.77 -2.05
N HIS A 202 -9.35 11.70 -1.16
CA HIS A 202 -9.45 12.25 0.19
C HIS A 202 -9.57 13.77 0.23
N PHE A 203 -9.13 14.49 -0.80
CA PHE A 203 -9.41 15.91 -0.93
C PHE A 203 -10.93 16.16 -0.91
N TYR A 204 -11.69 15.39 -1.69
CA TYR A 204 -13.15 15.51 -1.73
C TYR A 204 -13.78 15.18 -0.36
N GLU A 205 -13.37 14.08 0.28
CA GLU A 205 -13.86 13.73 1.62
C GLU A 205 -13.58 14.86 2.63
N PHE A 206 -12.38 15.44 2.58
CA PHE A 206 -11.96 16.53 3.46
C PHE A 206 -12.77 17.81 3.21
N ARG A 207 -13.03 18.16 1.95
CA ARG A 207 -13.84 19.34 1.60
C ARG A 207 -15.28 19.26 2.11
N ILE A 208 -15.87 18.06 2.12
CA ILE A 208 -17.22 17.84 2.63
C ILE A 208 -17.26 17.93 4.15
N THR A 209 -16.29 17.31 4.82
CA THR A 209 -16.28 17.21 6.29
C THR A 209 -15.74 18.46 6.97
N HIS A 210 -14.91 19.25 6.29
CA HIS A 210 -14.26 20.45 6.82
C HIS A 210 -14.51 21.67 5.91
N PRO A 211 -15.77 22.09 5.71
CA PRO A 211 -16.11 23.12 4.74
C PRO A 211 -15.48 24.49 5.05
N LYS A 212 -15.23 24.77 6.34
CA LYS A 212 -14.64 26.02 6.85
C LYS A 212 -13.13 26.15 6.62
N VAL A 213 -12.44 25.05 6.32
CA VAL A 213 -10.99 25.10 6.07
C VAL A 213 -10.73 25.80 4.72
N PRO A 214 -9.78 26.75 4.64
CA PRO A 214 -9.44 27.43 3.39
C PRO A 214 -9.08 26.45 2.27
N LEU A 215 -9.52 26.74 1.04
CA LEU A 215 -9.25 25.87 -0.12
C LEU A 215 -7.75 25.63 -0.31
N VAL A 216 -6.93 26.67 -0.15
CA VAL A 216 -5.47 26.57 -0.28
C VAL A 216 -4.89 25.54 0.70
N ALA A 217 -5.36 25.53 1.95
CA ALA A 217 -4.90 24.56 2.95
C ALA A 217 -5.35 23.13 2.60
N ALA A 218 -6.57 22.97 2.09
CA ALA A 218 -7.07 21.67 1.62
C ALA A 218 -6.27 21.13 0.42
N VAL A 219 -5.93 22.01 -0.54
CA VAL A 219 -5.10 21.66 -1.70
C VAL A 219 -3.67 21.31 -1.24
N ALA A 220 -3.06 22.13 -0.38
CA ALA A 220 -1.73 21.86 0.15
C ALA A 220 -1.67 20.50 0.86
N ARG A 221 -2.67 20.17 1.68
CA ARG A 221 -2.80 18.85 2.31
C ARG A 221 -2.83 17.73 1.25
N SER A 222 -3.64 17.88 0.20
CA SER A 222 -3.74 16.87 -0.87
C SER A 222 -2.44 16.71 -1.67
N VAL A 223 -1.71 17.81 -1.92
CA VAL A 223 -0.43 17.77 -2.63
C VAL A 223 0.65 17.10 -1.78
N LEU A 224 0.73 17.44 -0.49
CA LEU A 224 1.66 16.80 0.44
C LEU A 224 1.34 15.31 0.60
N GLN A 225 0.06 14.95 0.73
CA GLN A 225 -0.37 13.55 0.76
C GLN A 225 0.02 12.82 -0.51
N PHE A 226 -0.28 13.39 -1.69
CA PHE A 226 0.12 12.81 -2.97
C PHE A 226 1.64 12.56 -3.05
N GLY A 227 2.45 13.58 -2.72
CA GLY A 227 3.91 13.45 -2.76
C GLY A 227 4.44 12.39 -1.81
N TYR A 228 3.97 12.38 -0.56
CA TYR A 228 4.39 11.39 0.44
C TYR A 228 3.95 9.97 0.06
N THR A 229 2.69 9.80 -0.36
CA THR A 229 2.14 8.50 -0.78
C THR A 229 2.84 7.97 -2.03
N SER A 230 3.18 8.83 -3.00
CA SER A 230 3.97 8.41 -4.16
C SER A 230 5.41 8.04 -3.81
N LEU A 231 6.06 8.78 -2.90
CA LEU A 231 7.40 8.43 -2.43
C LEU A 231 7.40 7.09 -1.69
N PHE A 232 6.44 6.89 -0.77
CA PHE A 232 6.26 5.62 -0.08
C PHE A 232 5.97 4.49 -1.08
N GLY A 233 5.10 4.72 -2.07
CA GLY A 233 4.82 3.71 -3.09
C GLY A 233 6.05 3.34 -3.92
N ALA A 234 6.97 4.27 -4.19
CA ALA A 234 8.23 3.98 -4.88
C ALA A 234 9.15 3.11 -4.02
N TYR A 235 9.30 3.44 -2.74
CA TYR A 235 10.01 2.61 -1.77
C TYR A 235 9.38 1.22 -1.67
N ALA A 236 8.05 1.15 -1.58
CA ALA A 236 7.32 -0.10 -1.49
C ALA A 236 7.48 -0.98 -2.74
N THR A 237 7.41 -0.37 -3.92
CA THR A 237 7.61 -1.07 -5.20
C THR A 237 9.06 -1.59 -5.30
N PHE A 238 10.04 -0.80 -4.88
CA PHE A 238 11.43 -1.25 -4.81
C PHE A 238 11.58 -2.47 -3.90
N LEU A 239 11.08 -2.42 -2.66
CA LEU A 239 11.15 -3.55 -1.75
C LEU A 239 10.41 -4.78 -2.29
N TYR A 240 9.23 -4.59 -2.87
CA TYR A 240 8.44 -5.66 -3.47
C TYR A 240 9.18 -6.37 -4.61
N LEU A 241 9.84 -5.62 -5.50
CA LEU A 241 10.66 -6.19 -6.58
C LEU A 241 11.88 -6.96 -6.05
N ARG A 242 12.42 -6.55 -4.89
CA ARG A 242 13.57 -7.21 -4.24
C ARG A 242 13.17 -8.43 -3.41
N SER A 243 12.03 -8.40 -2.74
CA SER A 243 11.56 -9.45 -1.84
C SER A 243 10.69 -10.50 -2.53
N GLY A 244 9.96 -10.12 -3.58
CA GLY A 244 8.96 -10.97 -4.22
C GLY A 244 7.83 -11.37 -3.26
N SER A 245 7.59 -10.63 -2.18
CA SER A 245 6.64 -11.00 -1.11
C SER A 245 5.62 -9.90 -0.85
N LEU A 246 4.34 -10.25 -0.93
CA LEU A 246 3.23 -9.41 -0.47
C LEU A 246 3.26 -9.23 1.05
N LEU A 247 3.57 -10.29 1.82
CA LEU A 247 3.63 -10.19 3.27
C LEU A 247 4.67 -9.14 3.70
N ALA A 248 5.85 -9.17 3.08
CA ALA A 248 6.93 -8.24 3.38
C ALA A 248 6.45 -6.79 3.24
N ILE A 249 5.75 -6.48 2.15
CA ILE A 249 5.33 -5.10 1.90
C ILE A 249 4.09 -4.68 2.69
N VAL A 250 3.15 -5.59 2.98
CA VAL A 250 2.03 -5.32 3.89
C VAL A 250 2.54 -4.96 5.28
N LEU A 251 3.55 -5.69 5.79
CA LEU A 251 4.13 -5.40 7.09
C LEU A 251 4.91 -4.08 7.10
N VAL A 252 5.67 -3.76 6.06
CA VAL A 252 6.35 -2.46 5.92
C VAL A 252 5.33 -1.31 5.88
N HIS A 253 4.23 -1.47 5.14
CA HIS A 253 3.16 -0.48 5.09
C HIS A 253 2.50 -0.31 6.47
N ALA A 254 2.14 -1.40 7.13
CA ALA A 254 1.58 -1.37 8.48
C ALA A 254 2.51 -0.66 9.49
N PHE A 255 3.83 -0.92 9.40
CA PHE A 255 4.83 -0.24 10.21
C PHE A 255 4.89 1.27 9.91
N CYS A 256 4.91 1.68 8.64
CA CYS A 256 4.88 3.09 8.27
C CYS A 256 3.59 3.78 8.77
N ASN A 257 2.45 3.10 8.72
CA ASN A 257 1.18 3.63 9.23
C ASN A 257 1.18 3.78 10.76
N SER A 258 1.85 2.90 11.50
CA SER A 258 1.95 3.02 12.96
C SER A 258 2.89 4.15 13.39
N MET A 259 3.96 4.41 12.63
CA MET A 259 4.87 5.53 12.89
C MET A 259 4.25 6.88 12.48
N GLY A 260 3.38 6.90 11.49
CA GLY A 260 2.74 8.12 10.97
C GLY A 260 3.70 9.00 10.16
N LEU A 261 3.30 10.25 9.93
CA LEU A 261 4.16 11.23 9.26
C LEU A 261 5.26 11.72 10.21
N PRO A 262 6.48 12.02 9.71
CA PRO A 262 7.52 12.62 10.52
C PRO A 262 7.03 13.93 11.16
N ARG A 263 7.25 14.09 12.47
CA ARG A 263 6.92 15.32 13.19
C ARG A 263 7.95 16.40 12.81
N PHE A 264 7.53 17.39 12.03
CA PHE A 264 8.41 18.50 11.61
C PHE A 264 8.35 19.73 12.54
N TRP A 265 7.32 19.85 13.39
CA TRP A 265 7.20 20.97 14.34
C TRP A 265 6.26 20.65 15.52
N GLY A 266 6.69 20.98 16.74
CA GLY A 266 5.86 21.03 17.95
C GLY A 266 5.51 19.67 18.59
N SER A 267 5.51 19.63 19.92
CA SER A 267 4.94 18.54 20.70
C SER A 267 3.42 18.63 20.64
N VAL A 268 2.82 18.06 19.60
CA VAL A 268 1.40 17.71 19.62
C VAL A 268 1.33 16.30 20.22
N GLU A 269 0.51 16.10 21.24
CA GLU A 269 0.37 14.79 21.89
C GLU A 269 0.18 13.68 20.85
N PRO A 270 0.83 12.51 21.07
CA PRO A 270 0.71 11.41 20.13
C PRO A 270 -0.76 11.05 19.90
N HIS A 271 -1.15 10.86 18.64
CA HIS A 271 -2.55 10.58 18.29
C HIS A 271 -3.13 9.30 18.94
N TRP A 272 -2.26 8.44 19.49
CA TRP A 272 -2.63 7.28 20.29
C TRP A 272 -2.85 7.56 21.80
N ARG A 273 -2.39 8.70 22.33
CA ARG A 273 -2.58 9.08 23.76
C ARG A 273 -3.96 9.67 24.07
N PHE A 274 -4.83 9.90 23.09
CA PHE A 274 -6.22 10.33 23.30
C PHE A 274 -7.20 9.17 23.55
N MET A 275 -6.69 7.97 23.86
CA MET A 275 -7.47 6.74 23.99
C MET A 275 -7.30 6.07 25.37
N SER A 276 -7.19 6.89 26.42
CA SER A 276 -7.37 6.50 27.82
C SER A 276 -8.47 7.33 28.47
#